data_AF-A0A537YVL3-F1
#
_entry.id   AF-A0A537YVL3-F1
#
_cell.length_a   1.000
_cell.length_b   1.000
_cell.length_c   1.000
_cell.angle_alpha   90.00
_cell.angle_beta   90.00
_cell.angle_gamma   90.00
#
_symmetry.space_group_name_H-M   'P 1'
#
loop_
_entity.id
_entity.type
_entity.pdbx_description
1 polymer ?
#
loop_
_entity_poly.entity_id
_entity_poly.type
_entity_poly.pdbx_seq_one_letter_code
_entity_poly.pdbx_strand_id
1 'polypeptide(L)'
;MNRLGTVKLLTLATVALALALPATAAAEPVAHGSIINGRGATVEEFPSLAYIEAHQGKAGFSCTGTVVSPRVILTAAHCIEDLERGGFTPASQYAVATGTTTPSKALRQNVFRVVETHVYPGFDPGGLHGDAGVLILDRPTGAPPIAMAGSGDAALYEGGAPVQLAGWGVTRANAEDAPESLRATSMVVQKPTLCKQKTRNDRPNYSPALQMCTLDTPTKKSGGCFGDSGGPAIGVRPDGVPLELGVISTGGAFCSTKLPNVLTRVDVISGWVSEWIAATESGGPRPVLDPKTPFPLMTKPVAEEFAVLTLQDHFGSRFSGHVYGNCRRASQSRFRCEVAWRSGRNIYGGTVSPFYLRQQDAVTWKSHFRIEWAPLKCLRSNAPNCPIHVRRG
;
A
#
# COMPACT_ATOMS: atom_id res chain seq x y z
N MET A 1 27.91 92.25 -44.58
CA MET A 1 26.96 92.96 -43.69
C MET A 1 25.61 92.27 -43.78
N ASN A 2 24.94 92.07 -42.63
CA ASN A 2 23.57 91.58 -42.40
C ASN A 2 23.32 90.08 -42.71
N ARG A 3 23.20 89.18 -41.72
CA ARG A 3 22.15 88.89 -40.69
C ARG A 3 20.80 88.39 -41.23
N LEU A 4 20.24 87.44 -40.46
CA LEU A 4 18.91 86.78 -40.49
C LEU A 4 18.79 85.61 -41.49
N GLY A 5 18.30 84.41 -41.16
CA GLY A 5 17.67 83.86 -39.96
C GLY A 5 16.63 82.80 -40.39
N THR A 6 16.38 81.79 -39.53
CA THR A 6 15.23 80.84 -39.53
C THR A 6 15.23 79.74 -40.63
N VAL A 7 14.76 78.49 -40.48
CA VAL A 7 13.98 77.73 -39.47
C VAL A 7 14.50 76.27 -39.51
N LYS A 8 14.67 75.62 -38.34
CA LYS A 8 14.85 74.16 -38.23
C LYS A 8 13.49 73.46 -38.40
N LEU A 9 13.36 72.56 -39.39
CA LEU A 9 12.35 71.49 -39.35
C LEU A 9 13.07 70.17 -39.02
N LEU A 10 12.95 69.74 -37.76
CA LEU A 10 13.29 68.37 -37.36
C LEU A 10 12.08 67.48 -37.67
N THR A 11 12.23 66.60 -38.65
CA THR A 11 11.37 65.43 -38.82
C THR A 11 11.69 64.43 -37.71
N LEU A 12 10.82 64.32 -36.70
CA LEU A 12 10.87 63.22 -35.74
C LEU A 12 10.47 61.93 -36.48
N ALA A 13 11.44 61.06 -36.74
CA ALA A 13 11.17 59.65 -37.00
C ALA A 13 10.77 58.99 -35.68
N THR A 14 9.53 58.53 -35.59
CA THR A 14 9.04 57.69 -34.49
C THR A 14 9.74 56.33 -34.53
N VAL A 15 10.79 56.16 -33.73
CA VAL A 15 11.34 54.85 -33.40
C VAL A 15 10.33 54.15 -32.50
N ALA A 16 9.57 53.21 -33.05
CA ALA A 16 8.75 52.29 -32.26
C ALA A 16 9.70 51.39 -31.45
N LEU A 17 9.96 51.77 -30.20
CA LEU A 17 10.68 50.95 -29.24
C LEU A 17 9.79 49.75 -28.91
N ALA A 18 10.01 48.63 -29.58
CA ALA A 18 9.42 47.35 -29.20
C ALA A 18 9.94 47.00 -27.81
N LEU A 19 9.12 47.29 -26.79
CA LEU A 19 9.29 46.80 -25.43
C LEU A 19 9.24 45.27 -25.51
N ALA A 20 10.41 44.64 -25.54
CA ALA A 20 10.55 43.23 -25.28
C ALA A 20 10.07 42.99 -23.84
N LEU A 21 8.82 42.58 -23.71
CA LEU A 21 8.30 42.02 -22.46
C LEU A 21 9.24 40.89 -22.05
N PRO A 22 9.71 40.84 -20.80
CA PRO A 22 10.45 39.67 -20.34
C PRO A 22 9.53 38.47 -20.53
N ALA A 23 10.02 37.48 -21.28
CA ALA A 23 9.34 36.20 -21.41
C ALA A 23 9.06 35.71 -20.00
N THR A 24 7.78 35.70 -19.61
CA THR A 24 7.34 35.01 -18.41
C THR A 24 7.77 33.57 -18.61
N ALA A 25 8.78 33.14 -17.86
CA ALA A 25 9.07 31.73 -17.69
C ALA A 25 7.75 31.08 -17.34
N ALA A 26 7.21 30.28 -18.26
CA ALA A 26 6.07 29.45 -17.96
C ALA A 26 6.47 28.66 -16.72
N ALA A 27 5.74 28.84 -15.62
CA ALA A 27 5.90 27.99 -14.46
C ALA A 27 5.75 26.56 -14.96
N GLU A 28 6.82 25.77 -14.86
CA GLU A 28 6.72 24.34 -15.12
C GLU A 28 5.61 23.78 -14.21
N PRO A 29 4.75 22.88 -14.73
CA PRO A 29 3.72 22.27 -13.90
C PRO A 29 4.38 21.60 -12.69
N VAL A 30 3.90 21.92 -11.49
CA VAL A 30 4.40 21.33 -10.25
C VAL A 30 3.99 19.86 -10.20
N ALA A 31 4.94 19.00 -10.57
CA ALA A 31 4.84 17.54 -10.54
C ALA A 31 4.59 17.01 -9.12
N HIS A 32 3.60 16.12 -8.96
CA HIS A 32 3.24 15.51 -7.67
C HIS A 32 3.79 14.07 -7.63
N GLY A 33 4.79 13.79 -6.77
CA GLY A 33 5.43 12.46 -6.70
C GLY A 33 4.95 11.57 -5.55
N SER A 34 5.79 10.61 -5.15
CA SER A 34 5.63 9.66 -4.03
C SER A 34 6.21 10.09 -2.68
N ILE A 35 5.90 9.40 -1.58
CA ILE A 35 6.31 9.80 -0.21
C ILE A 35 5.89 11.24 0.12
N ILE A 36 4.96 11.43 1.07
CA ILE A 36 4.48 12.78 1.41
C ILE A 36 5.65 13.65 1.84
N ASN A 37 5.80 14.82 1.19
CA ASN A 37 6.90 15.76 1.42
C ASN A 37 8.31 15.10 1.36
N GLY A 38 8.47 13.98 0.64
CA GLY A 38 9.78 13.39 0.36
C GLY A 38 10.60 14.28 -0.58
N ARG A 39 11.88 13.99 -0.76
CA ARG A 39 12.70 14.59 -1.82
C ARG A 39 12.61 13.76 -3.10
N GLY A 40 12.89 14.38 -4.24
CA GLY A 40 13.18 13.61 -5.46
C GLY A 40 14.35 12.66 -5.21
N ALA A 41 14.23 11.45 -5.73
CA ALA A 41 15.26 10.43 -5.68
C ALA A 41 15.40 9.77 -7.05
N THR A 42 16.53 9.13 -7.31
CA THR A 42 16.76 8.41 -8.56
C THR A 42 17.01 6.94 -8.31
N VAL A 43 16.84 6.11 -9.34
CA VAL A 43 17.13 4.68 -9.24
C VAL A 43 18.61 4.41 -8.99
N GLU A 44 19.51 5.32 -9.31
CA GLU A 44 20.94 5.19 -8.95
C GLU A 44 21.16 5.27 -7.44
N GLU A 45 20.33 6.03 -6.71
CA GLU A 45 20.38 6.09 -5.25
C GLU A 45 19.76 4.84 -4.60
N PHE A 46 18.77 4.24 -5.25
CA PHE A 46 18.03 3.08 -4.75
C PHE A 46 17.88 2.01 -5.84
N PRO A 47 18.98 1.37 -6.24
CA PRO A 47 19.02 0.54 -7.46
C PRO A 47 18.24 -0.76 -7.34
N SER A 48 17.96 -1.21 -6.11
CA SER A 48 17.18 -2.41 -5.83
C SER A 48 15.68 -2.18 -5.82
N LEU A 49 15.18 -0.94 -5.95
CA LEU A 49 13.73 -0.70 -5.92
C LEU A 49 13.04 -1.26 -7.18
N ALA A 50 11.83 -1.77 -6.95
CA ALA A 50 10.95 -2.32 -7.96
C ALA A 50 9.58 -1.64 -7.88
N TYR A 51 9.13 -1.08 -9.00
CA TYR A 51 7.75 -0.62 -9.17
C TYR A 51 6.88 -1.82 -9.55
N ILE A 52 5.79 -2.03 -8.83
CA ILE A 52 4.86 -3.15 -9.04
C ILE A 52 3.53 -2.58 -9.47
N GLU A 53 3.01 -3.04 -10.60
CA GLU A 53 1.69 -2.69 -11.10
C GLU A 53 0.84 -3.94 -11.26
N ALA A 54 -0.40 -3.89 -10.79
CA ALA A 54 -1.39 -4.94 -10.94
C ALA A 54 -2.54 -4.44 -11.82
N HIS A 55 -2.76 -5.09 -12.96
CA HIS A 55 -3.81 -4.73 -13.90
C HIS A 55 -5.09 -5.54 -13.65
N GLN A 56 -5.99 -5.01 -12.81
CA GLN A 56 -7.32 -5.58 -12.54
C GLN A 56 -8.43 -4.83 -13.30
N GLY A 57 -8.37 -4.79 -14.64
CA GLY A 57 -9.36 -4.08 -15.46
C GLY A 57 -9.35 -2.56 -15.21
N LYS A 58 -10.46 -1.98 -14.74
CA LYS A 58 -10.56 -0.52 -14.42
C LYS A 58 -10.06 -0.15 -13.01
N ALA A 59 -9.62 -1.14 -12.22
CA ALA A 59 -9.30 -0.97 -10.80
C ALA A 59 -7.88 -1.48 -10.47
N GLY A 60 -6.92 -1.22 -11.36
CA GLY A 60 -5.52 -1.54 -11.09
C GLY A 60 -4.97 -0.75 -9.90
N PHE A 61 -3.90 -1.26 -9.31
CA PHE A 61 -3.18 -0.60 -8.23
C PHE A 61 -1.67 -0.71 -8.47
N SER A 62 -0.92 0.13 -7.77
CA SER A 62 0.53 0.05 -7.72
C SER A 62 1.02 -0.17 -6.30
N CYS A 63 2.17 -0.84 -6.20
CA CYS A 63 2.94 -1.00 -4.99
C CYS A 63 4.42 -0.77 -5.30
N THR A 64 5.21 -0.69 -4.24
CA THR A 64 6.66 -0.70 -4.30
C THR A 64 7.16 -2.07 -3.79
N GLY A 65 8.35 -2.47 -4.20
CA GLY A 65 9.06 -3.62 -3.67
C GLY A 65 10.56 -3.46 -3.83
N THR A 66 11.30 -4.52 -3.49
CA THR A 66 12.75 -4.56 -3.60
C THR A 66 13.23 -5.85 -4.24
N VAL A 67 14.23 -5.75 -5.09
CA VAL A 67 15.00 -6.87 -5.60
C VAL A 67 15.83 -7.42 -4.45
N VAL A 68 15.55 -8.66 -4.05
CA VAL A 68 16.33 -9.39 -3.01
C VAL A 68 17.15 -10.52 -3.62
N SER A 69 16.83 -10.93 -4.85
CA SER A 69 17.67 -11.74 -5.73
C SER A 69 17.25 -11.49 -7.20
N PRO A 70 18.02 -11.95 -8.22
CA PRO A 70 17.77 -11.60 -9.61
C PRO A 70 16.32 -11.83 -10.10
N ARG A 71 15.59 -12.80 -9.58
CA ARG A 71 14.20 -13.08 -9.93
C ARG A 71 13.21 -12.94 -8.79
N VAL A 72 13.64 -12.51 -7.60
CA VAL A 72 12.75 -12.43 -6.43
C VAL A 72 12.62 -10.98 -5.98
N ILE A 73 11.37 -10.50 -5.99
CA ILE A 73 10.98 -9.19 -5.47
C ILE A 73 10.29 -9.39 -4.13
N LEU A 74 10.76 -8.72 -3.07
CA LEU A 74 10.08 -8.62 -1.79
C LEU A 74 9.09 -7.44 -1.82
N THR A 75 7.89 -7.63 -1.29
CA THR A 75 6.85 -6.60 -1.16
C THR A 75 5.92 -6.93 0.02
N ALA A 76 4.81 -6.21 0.17
CA ALA A 76 3.77 -6.50 1.17
C ALA A 76 2.80 -7.60 0.70
N ALA A 77 2.26 -8.39 1.64
CA ALA A 77 1.25 -9.41 1.33
C ALA A 77 -0.03 -8.79 0.78
N HIS A 78 -0.46 -7.63 1.30
CA HIS A 78 -1.65 -6.93 0.81
C HIS A 78 -1.50 -6.35 -0.61
N CYS A 79 -0.28 -6.34 -1.17
CA CYS A 79 -0.06 -6.05 -2.60
C CYS A 79 -0.33 -7.28 -3.48
N ILE A 80 -0.43 -8.48 -2.89
CA ILE A 80 -0.70 -9.77 -3.55
C ILE A 80 -2.15 -10.22 -3.28
N GLU A 81 -2.58 -10.13 -2.03
CA GLU A 81 -3.93 -10.45 -1.57
C GLU A 81 -4.85 -9.23 -1.65
N ASP A 82 -5.97 -9.36 -2.37
CA ASP A 82 -7.10 -8.45 -2.33
C ASP A 82 -7.80 -8.61 -0.96
N LEU A 83 -7.39 -7.78 -0.01
CA LEU A 83 -7.94 -7.78 1.35
C LEU A 83 -9.40 -7.35 1.40
N GLU A 84 -9.93 -6.68 0.38
CA GLU A 84 -11.32 -6.24 0.33
C GLU A 84 -12.27 -7.36 -0.09
N ARG A 85 -11.82 -8.22 -1.02
CA ARG A 85 -12.62 -9.33 -1.57
C ARG A 85 -12.22 -10.72 -1.06
N GLY A 86 -11.10 -10.80 -0.34
CA GLY A 86 -10.54 -12.04 0.18
C GLY A 86 -10.09 -12.97 -0.95
N GLY A 87 -8.90 -12.78 -1.50
CA GLY A 87 -8.35 -13.63 -2.55
C GLY A 87 -7.07 -13.07 -3.16
N PHE A 88 -6.46 -13.79 -4.10
CA PHE A 88 -5.19 -13.36 -4.71
C PHE A 88 -5.40 -12.77 -6.09
N THR A 89 -4.65 -11.70 -6.38
CA THR A 89 -4.47 -11.25 -7.76
C THR A 89 -3.66 -12.30 -8.52
N PRO A 90 -4.10 -12.77 -9.70
CA PRO A 90 -3.32 -13.71 -10.49
C PRO A 90 -1.94 -13.14 -10.86
N ALA A 91 -0.87 -13.94 -10.74
CA ALA A 91 0.50 -13.56 -11.09
C ALA A 91 0.58 -12.90 -12.50
N SER A 92 -0.19 -13.42 -13.46
CA SER A 92 -0.24 -12.90 -14.83
C SER A 92 -0.77 -11.47 -14.98
N GLN A 93 -1.38 -10.90 -13.93
CA GLN A 93 -1.86 -9.52 -13.92
C GLN A 93 -0.82 -8.53 -13.40
N TYR A 94 0.32 -9.00 -12.89
CA TYR A 94 1.40 -8.14 -12.43
C TYR A 94 2.42 -7.85 -13.53
N ALA A 95 2.88 -6.60 -13.54
CA ALA A 95 4.10 -6.17 -14.20
C ALA A 95 5.03 -5.54 -13.15
N VAL A 96 6.33 -5.81 -13.27
CA VAL A 96 7.36 -5.22 -12.41
C VAL A 96 8.33 -4.42 -13.25
N ALA A 97 8.61 -3.18 -12.87
CA ALA A 97 9.64 -2.35 -13.49
C ALA A 97 10.78 -2.07 -12.49
N THR A 98 12.03 -2.27 -12.93
CA THR A 98 13.23 -1.95 -12.13
C THR A 98 14.14 -1.01 -12.93
N GLY A 99 15.21 -0.47 -12.31
CA GLY A 99 16.20 0.33 -13.06
C GLY A 99 15.60 1.56 -13.76
N THR A 100 14.55 2.15 -13.18
CA THR A 100 13.88 3.34 -13.70
C THR A 100 13.52 4.30 -12.56
N THR A 101 13.73 5.59 -12.76
CA THR A 101 13.27 6.63 -11.84
C THR A 101 11.79 6.95 -12.08
N THR A 102 11.32 6.84 -13.33
CA THR A 102 9.95 7.15 -13.76
C THR A 102 9.34 5.92 -14.44
N PRO A 103 8.43 5.17 -13.79
CA PRO A 103 7.90 3.92 -14.32
C PRO A 103 7.29 4.02 -15.73
N SER A 104 6.60 5.13 -16.04
CA SER A 104 6.03 5.38 -17.37
C SER A 104 7.06 5.52 -18.50
N LYS A 105 8.34 5.73 -18.15
CA LYS A 105 9.48 5.82 -19.08
C LYS A 105 10.40 4.59 -18.99
N ALA A 106 9.97 3.53 -18.29
CA ALA A 106 10.77 2.32 -18.15
C ALA A 106 11.09 1.71 -19.53
N LEU A 107 12.36 1.35 -19.72
CA LEU A 107 12.76 0.61 -20.92
C LEU A 107 12.12 -0.78 -20.91
N ARG A 108 11.66 -1.26 -22.07
CA ARG A 108 10.96 -2.55 -22.18
C ARG A 108 11.76 -3.72 -21.60
N GLN A 109 13.09 -3.73 -21.73
CA GLN A 109 13.92 -4.78 -21.14
C GLN A 109 13.89 -4.82 -19.61
N ASN A 110 13.53 -3.70 -18.97
CA ASN A 110 13.44 -3.54 -17.52
C ASN A 110 12.00 -3.76 -16.99
N VAL A 111 11.08 -4.23 -17.84
CA VAL A 111 9.71 -4.58 -17.45
C VAL A 111 9.54 -6.10 -17.49
N PHE A 112 9.21 -6.69 -16.34
CA PHE A 112 9.19 -8.12 -16.09
C PHE A 112 7.78 -8.62 -15.87
N ARG A 113 7.51 -9.84 -16.33
CA ARG A 113 6.26 -10.53 -15.98
C ARG A 113 6.48 -11.27 -14.67
N VAL A 114 5.40 -11.44 -13.92
CA VAL A 114 5.40 -12.26 -12.73
C VAL A 114 4.83 -13.64 -13.06
N VAL A 115 5.55 -14.69 -12.68
CA VAL A 115 5.16 -16.09 -12.91
C VAL A 115 4.53 -16.72 -11.68
N GLU A 116 4.97 -16.30 -10.49
CA GLU A 116 4.45 -16.78 -9.22
C GLU A 116 4.40 -15.66 -8.19
N THR A 117 3.46 -15.76 -7.25
CA THR A 117 3.31 -14.84 -6.13
C THR A 117 3.08 -15.66 -4.87
N HIS A 118 3.80 -15.34 -3.79
CA HIS A 118 3.72 -16.09 -2.53
C HIS A 118 3.62 -15.12 -1.37
N VAL A 119 2.73 -15.40 -0.43
CA VAL A 119 2.53 -14.59 0.77
C VAL A 119 3.18 -15.28 1.97
N TYR A 120 3.74 -14.50 2.89
CA TYR A 120 4.34 -15.01 4.10
C TYR A 120 3.33 -15.84 4.90
N PRO A 121 3.64 -17.11 5.25
CA PRO A 121 2.80 -17.98 6.08
C PRO A 121 2.21 -17.35 7.35
N GLY A 122 2.97 -16.46 7.98
CA GLY A 122 2.57 -15.78 9.21
C GLY A 122 1.73 -14.52 9.00
N PHE A 123 1.29 -14.24 7.76
CA PHE A 123 0.45 -13.10 7.47
C PHE A 123 -0.93 -13.22 8.15
N ASP A 124 -1.28 -12.23 8.96
CA ASP A 124 -2.63 -12.04 9.48
C ASP A 124 -3.29 -10.85 8.78
N PRO A 125 -4.24 -11.08 7.85
CA PRO A 125 -4.89 -10.00 7.10
C PRO A 125 -5.72 -9.06 7.99
N GLY A 126 -6.11 -9.49 9.19
CA GLY A 126 -6.84 -8.63 10.14
C GLY A 126 -5.94 -7.67 10.92
N GLY A 127 -4.74 -8.12 11.29
CA GLY A 127 -3.75 -7.32 12.03
C GLY A 127 -2.69 -6.63 11.16
N LEU A 128 -2.56 -7.07 9.90
CA LEU A 128 -1.37 -6.89 9.05
C LEU A 128 -0.07 -7.24 9.78
N HIS A 129 -0.10 -8.32 10.54
CA HIS A 129 1.11 -8.93 11.09
C HIS A 129 1.77 -9.77 10.02
N GLY A 130 3.09 -9.69 9.88
CA GLY A 130 3.78 -10.47 8.84
C GLY A 130 3.33 -10.12 7.42
N ASP A 131 2.93 -8.86 7.18
CA ASP A 131 2.49 -8.37 5.87
C ASP A 131 3.67 -8.30 4.91
N ALA A 132 3.99 -9.44 4.32
CA ALA A 132 5.10 -9.64 3.41
C ALA A 132 4.74 -10.68 2.33
N GLY A 133 5.23 -10.46 1.13
CA GLY A 133 5.02 -11.30 -0.03
C GLY A 133 6.23 -11.27 -0.96
N VAL A 134 6.38 -12.30 -1.79
CA VAL A 134 7.37 -12.34 -2.87
C VAL A 134 6.71 -12.50 -4.22
N LEU A 135 7.25 -11.81 -5.23
CA LEU A 135 6.91 -12.01 -6.63
C LEU A 135 8.11 -12.63 -7.34
N ILE A 136 7.86 -13.67 -8.10
CA ILE A 136 8.87 -14.37 -8.88
C ILE A 136 8.79 -13.89 -10.33
N LEU A 137 9.88 -13.32 -10.83
CA LEU A 137 9.98 -12.79 -12.19
C LEU A 137 10.20 -13.90 -13.21
N ASP A 138 9.71 -13.68 -14.43
CA ASP A 138 9.88 -14.60 -15.57
C ASP A 138 11.35 -14.75 -16.01
N ARG A 139 12.18 -13.75 -15.74
CA ARG A 139 13.60 -13.70 -16.08
C ARG A 139 14.36 -12.82 -15.08
N PRO A 140 15.69 -12.97 -14.95
CA PRO A 140 16.46 -12.14 -14.03
C PRO A 140 16.45 -10.66 -14.42
N THR A 141 16.35 -9.78 -13.43
CA THR A 141 16.58 -8.35 -13.58
C THR A 141 18.07 -8.02 -13.50
N GLY A 142 18.47 -6.92 -14.15
CA GLY A 142 19.80 -6.32 -14.00
C GLY A 142 19.94 -5.40 -12.78
N ALA A 143 18.85 -5.12 -12.06
CA ALA A 143 18.91 -4.37 -10.81
C ALA A 143 19.60 -5.19 -9.71
N PRO A 144 20.54 -4.60 -8.95
CA PRO A 144 21.26 -5.32 -7.91
C PRO A 144 20.33 -5.64 -6.72
N PRO A 145 20.51 -6.81 -6.07
CA PRO A 145 19.75 -7.13 -4.88
C PRO A 145 20.20 -6.29 -3.66
N ILE A 146 19.26 -5.94 -2.78
CA ILE A 146 19.55 -5.38 -1.45
C ILE A 146 19.70 -6.52 -0.43
N ALA A 147 20.63 -6.35 0.51
CA ALA A 147 20.76 -7.29 1.62
C ALA A 147 19.60 -7.11 2.62
N MET A 148 19.06 -8.22 3.11
CA MET A 148 18.01 -8.23 4.12
C MET A 148 18.62 -8.22 5.52
N ALA A 149 17.98 -7.51 6.45
CA ALA A 149 18.33 -7.62 7.86
C ALA A 149 18.12 -9.04 8.39
N GLY A 150 19.03 -9.49 9.25
CA GLY A 150 18.92 -10.74 9.99
C GLY A 150 18.88 -10.52 11.49
N SER A 151 18.86 -11.61 12.26
CA SER A 151 18.85 -11.57 13.73
C SER A 151 20.07 -10.85 14.35
N GLY A 152 21.17 -10.74 13.61
CA GLY A 152 22.37 -9.99 14.02
C GLY A 152 22.23 -8.47 13.93
N ASP A 153 21.17 -7.95 13.29
CA ASP A 153 20.98 -6.53 13.01
C ASP A 153 20.02 -5.84 14.02
N ALA A 154 19.77 -6.47 15.17
CA ALA A 154 18.78 -6.02 16.16
C ALA A 154 18.94 -4.54 16.58
N ALA A 155 20.18 -4.03 16.66
CA ALA A 155 20.46 -2.64 17.01
C ALA A 155 19.85 -1.63 16.03
N LEU A 156 19.63 -2.00 14.77
CA LEU A 156 19.01 -1.13 13.76
C LEU A 156 17.50 -0.98 13.94
N TYR A 157 16.88 -1.82 14.78
CA TYR A 157 15.47 -1.74 15.15
C TYR A 157 15.22 -0.92 16.42
N GLU A 158 16.27 -0.44 17.08
CA GLU A 158 16.14 0.33 18.30
C GLU A 158 15.58 1.74 18.04
N GLY A 159 14.77 2.22 18.98
CA GLY A 159 14.14 3.53 18.87
C GLY A 159 15.18 4.66 18.79
N GLY A 160 15.12 5.45 17.72
CA GLY A 160 16.11 6.48 17.40
C GLY A 160 16.99 6.15 16.19
N ALA A 161 17.01 4.89 15.73
CA ALA A 161 17.77 4.52 14.55
C ALA A 161 17.24 5.23 13.28
N PRO A 162 18.12 5.80 12.43
CA PRO A 162 17.72 6.43 11.19
C PRO A 162 17.44 5.39 10.11
N VAL A 163 16.41 5.62 9.30
CA VAL A 163 16.11 4.82 8.11
C VAL A 163 15.64 5.71 6.97
N GLN A 164 15.79 5.24 5.74
CA GLN A 164 15.21 5.87 4.56
C GLN A 164 14.03 5.05 4.05
N LEU A 165 12.92 5.72 3.76
CA LEU A 165 11.83 5.14 2.97
C LEU A 165 11.97 5.66 1.54
N ALA A 166 11.70 4.80 0.56
CA ALA A 166 11.67 5.18 -0.84
C ALA A 166 10.62 4.38 -1.60
N GLY A 167 9.99 4.98 -2.60
CA GLY A 167 8.96 4.31 -3.39
C GLY A 167 8.29 5.21 -4.40
N TRP A 168 7.23 4.68 -5.01
CA TRP A 168 6.39 5.34 -6.00
C TRP A 168 4.94 5.39 -5.52
N GLY A 169 4.67 5.79 -4.28
CA GLY A 169 3.32 6.11 -3.84
C GLY A 169 2.79 7.44 -4.36
N VAL A 170 1.63 7.87 -3.86
CA VAL A 170 1.09 9.22 -4.07
C VAL A 170 1.54 10.14 -2.93
N THR A 171 1.65 11.44 -3.20
CA THR A 171 2.04 12.46 -2.19
C THR A 171 0.87 13.08 -1.45
N ARG A 172 -0.36 12.71 -1.81
CA ARG A 172 -1.58 13.13 -1.13
C ARG A 172 -2.68 12.09 -1.33
N ALA A 173 -3.51 11.89 -0.31
CA ALA A 173 -4.52 10.82 -0.29
C ALA A 173 -5.58 10.91 -1.40
N ASN A 174 -5.79 12.10 -1.97
CA ASN A 174 -6.77 12.35 -3.04
C ASN A 174 -6.11 12.59 -4.40
N ALA A 175 -4.86 12.14 -4.60
CA ALA A 175 -4.24 12.19 -5.91
C ALA A 175 -4.99 11.23 -6.86
N GLU A 176 -5.32 11.73 -8.05
CA GLU A 176 -5.97 10.94 -9.10
C GLU A 176 -4.95 10.41 -10.12
N ASP A 177 -3.77 11.03 -10.18
CA ASP A 177 -2.71 10.69 -11.12
C ASP A 177 -1.76 9.63 -10.55
N ALA A 178 -1.25 8.79 -11.45
CA ALA A 178 -0.23 7.82 -11.15
C ALA A 178 1.10 8.53 -10.73
N PRO A 179 1.90 7.90 -9.87
CA PRO A 179 3.18 8.44 -9.42
C PRO A 179 4.12 8.71 -10.59
N GLU A 180 4.60 9.95 -10.74
CA GLU A 180 5.47 10.30 -11.87
C GLU A 180 6.93 9.88 -11.66
N SER A 181 7.43 9.93 -10.42
CA SER A 181 8.87 9.79 -10.16
C SER A 181 9.15 9.28 -8.76
N LEU A 182 10.26 8.55 -8.61
CA LEU A 182 10.77 8.04 -7.36
C LEU A 182 11.05 9.16 -6.35
N ARG A 183 10.70 8.92 -5.09
CA ARG A 183 10.99 9.83 -3.98
C ARG A 183 11.43 9.06 -2.76
N ALA A 184 12.11 9.77 -1.89
CA ALA A 184 12.61 9.23 -0.64
C ALA A 184 12.43 10.21 0.51
N THR A 185 12.38 9.70 1.74
CA THR A 185 12.43 10.52 2.95
C THR A 185 13.18 9.82 4.06
N SER A 186 13.78 10.62 4.94
CA SER A 186 14.43 10.13 6.15
C SER A 186 13.40 10.01 7.27
N MET A 187 13.39 8.87 7.94
CA MET A 187 12.52 8.59 9.08
C MET A 187 13.36 8.09 10.25
N VAL A 188 12.71 8.02 11.42
CA VAL A 188 13.32 7.50 12.64
C VAL A 188 12.50 6.32 13.15
N VAL A 189 13.17 5.20 13.43
CA VAL A 189 12.57 4.04 14.09
C VAL A 189 12.07 4.46 15.47
N GLN A 190 10.83 4.10 15.80
CA GLN A 190 10.20 4.49 17.05
C GLN A 190 10.18 3.34 18.05
N LYS A 191 10.18 3.68 19.34
CA LYS A 191 10.01 2.68 20.40
C LYS A 191 8.65 2.00 20.30
N PRO A 192 8.56 0.68 20.59
CA PRO A 192 7.30 -0.06 20.60
C PRO A 192 6.16 0.58 21.39
N THR A 193 6.48 1.24 22.52
CA THR A 193 5.51 1.93 23.36
C THR A 193 4.83 3.10 22.63
N LEU A 194 5.60 3.87 21.85
CA LEU A 194 5.06 4.96 21.04
C LEU A 194 4.23 4.41 19.88
N CYS A 195 4.73 3.39 19.18
CA CYS A 195 3.99 2.73 18.10
C CYS A 195 2.62 2.27 18.60
N LYS A 196 2.59 1.44 19.66
CA LYS A 196 1.36 0.93 20.26
C LYS A 196 0.39 2.05 20.69
N GLN A 197 0.91 3.14 21.26
CA GLN A 197 0.09 4.26 21.69
C GLN A 197 -0.52 5.01 20.50
N LYS A 198 0.28 5.30 19.48
CA LYS A 198 -0.11 6.15 18.34
C LYS A 198 -1.00 5.42 17.36
N THR A 199 -0.81 4.12 17.20
CA THR A 199 -1.61 3.32 16.27
C THR A 199 -2.85 2.74 16.92
N ARG A 200 -3.10 2.93 18.22
CA ARG A 200 -4.17 2.22 18.96
C ARG A 200 -5.58 2.30 18.34
N ASN A 201 -5.89 3.41 17.65
CA ASN A 201 -7.20 3.64 17.06
C ASN A 201 -7.35 2.96 15.69
N ASP A 202 -6.27 2.93 14.91
CA ASP A 202 -6.28 2.41 13.53
C ASP A 202 -5.77 0.96 13.48
N ARG A 203 -4.92 0.57 14.44
CA ARG A 203 -4.23 -0.72 14.61
C ARG A 203 -4.15 -1.06 16.10
N PRO A 204 -5.25 -1.52 16.73
CA PRO A 204 -5.27 -1.83 18.16
C PRO A 204 -4.33 -2.97 18.56
N ASN A 205 -3.90 -3.80 17.61
CA ASN A 205 -3.10 -5.00 17.85
C ASN A 205 -1.63 -4.87 17.38
N TYR A 206 -0.98 -3.71 17.52
CA TYR A 206 0.45 -3.56 17.17
C TYR A 206 1.32 -4.63 17.86
N SER A 207 2.15 -5.34 17.08
CA SER A 207 3.02 -6.42 17.57
C SER A 207 4.50 -6.09 17.35
N PRO A 208 5.28 -5.70 18.37
CA PRO A 208 6.72 -5.41 18.20
C PRO A 208 7.57 -6.64 17.83
N ALA A 209 7.01 -7.84 17.98
CA ALA A 209 7.66 -9.07 17.55
C ALA A 209 7.65 -9.22 16.02
N LEU A 210 6.66 -8.65 15.33
CA LEU A 210 6.47 -8.81 13.87
C LEU A 210 6.51 -7.48 13.12
N GLN A 211 6.36 -6.37 13.84
CA GLN A 211 6.23 -5.03 13.28
C GLN A 211 7.22 -4.06 13.92
N MET A 212 7.63 -3.10 13.12
CA MET A 212 8.30 -1.87 13.56
C MET A 212 7.45 -0.67 13.12
N CYS A 213 7.73 0.51 13.67
CA CYS A 213 7.14 1.72 13.12
C CYS A 213 8.16 2.85 13.02
N THR A 214 7.98 3.69 12.00
CA THR A 214 8.87 4.82 11.71
C THR A 214 8.07 6.10 11.65
N LEU A 215 8.68 7.20 12.07
CA LEU A 215 8.06 8.52 12.03
C LEU A 215 9.10 9.57 11.66
N ASP A 216 8.73 10.51 10.79
CA ASP A 216 9.51 11.72 10.55
C ASP A 216 9.53 12.55 11.84
N THR A 217 10.63 12.50 12.59
CA THR A 217 10.74 13.12 13.91
C THR A 217 11.92 14.09 13.91
N PRO A 218 11.74 15.34 14.38
CA PRO A 218 10.58 15.88 15.09
C PRO A 218 9.49 16.50 14.20
N THR A 219 9.72 16.66 12.89
CA THR A 219 8.88 17.48 12.00
C THR A 219 7.49 16.90 11.74
N LYS A 220 7.37 15.58 11.62
CA LYS A 220 6.12 14.84 11.31
C LYS A 220 5.45 15.39 10.05
N LYS A 221 6.26 15.70 9.05
CA LYS A 221 5.85 16.30 7.78
C LYS A 221 5.96 15.31 6.63
N SER A 222 6.76 14.26 6.76
CA SER A 222 6.87 13.22 5.73
C SER A 222 6.46 11.83 6.21
N GLY A 223 6.21 10.95 5.24
CA GLY A 223 5.85 9.55 5.46
C GLY A 223 5.35 8.86 4.19
N GLY A 224 5.23 7.54 4.24
CA GLY A 224 4.68 6.75 3.14
C GLY A 224 3.16 6.93 2.99
N CYS A 225 2.67 6.73 1.77
CA CYS A 225 1.26 6.83 1.38
C CYS A 225 0.89 5.73 0.37
N PHE A 226 -0.33 5.77 -0.18
CA PHE A 226 -0.82 4.75 -1.13
C PHE A 226 0.16 4.53 -2.28
N GLY A 227 0.55 3.29 -2.56
CA GLY A 227 1.55 2.90 -3.57
C GLY A 227 3.00 2.81 -3.06
N ASP A 228 3.33 3.41 -1.91
CA ASP A 228 4.60 3.12 -1.22
C ASP A 228 4.55 1.77 -0.47
N SER A 229 3.36 1.20 -0.32
CA SER A 229 3.13 -0.15 0.22
C SER A 229 4.05 -1.18 -0.42
N GLY A 230 4.66 -2.03 0.41
CA GLY A 230 5.64 -3.03 0.01
C GLY A 230 7.05 -2.48 -0.19
N GLY A 231 7.23 -1.16 -0.23
CA GLY A 231 8.54 -0.54 -0.33
C GLY A 231 9.38 -0.68 0.94
N PRO A 232 10.70 -0.42 0.85
CA PRO A 232 11.62 -0.68 1.93
C PRO A 232 11.70 0.45 2.96
N ALA A 233 12.00 0.08 4.20
CA ALA A 233 12.79 0.90 5.11
C ALA A 233 14.24 0.43 5.08
N ILE A 234 15.14 1.31 4.65
CA ILE A 234 16.57 1.00 4.50
C ILE A 234 17.34 1.61 5.66
N GLY A 235 18.04 0.77 6.43
CA GLY A 235 19.03 1.16 7.42
C GLY A 235 20.45 0.92 6.91
N VAL A 236 21.44 1.41 7.64
CA VAL A 236 22.86 1.19 7.32
C VAL A 236 23.53 0.57 8.54
N ARG A 237 24.14 -0.61 8.36
CA ARG A 237 24.91 -1.28 9.41
C ARG A 237 26.19 -0.49 9.72
N PRO A 238 26.80 -0.62 10.91
CA PRO A 238 28.04 0.10 11.24
C PRO A 238 29.22 -0.08 10.28
N ASP A 239 29.24 -1.16 9.50
CA ASP A 239 30.22 -1.42 8.44
C ASP A 239 29.92 -0.70 7.10
N GLY A 240 28.83 0.08 7.05
CA GLY A 240 28.41 0.84 5.88
C GLY A 240 27.48 0.09 4.92
N VAL A 241 27.11 -1.16 5.21
CA VAL A 241 26.25 -1.96 4.32
C VAL A 241 24.78 -1.53 4.46
N PRO A 242 24.10 -1.14 3.37
CA PRO A 242 22.66 -0.87 3.40
C PRO A 242 21.87 -2.17 3.53
N LEU A 243 20.86 -2.15 4.40
CA LEU A 243 19.99 -3.29 4.67
C LEU A 243 18.52 -2.87 4.60
N GLU A 244 17.70 -3.72 4.02
CA GLU A 244 16.26 -3.62 4.19
C GLU A 244 15.86 -4.11 5.59
N LEU A 245 15.34 -3.21 6.41
CA LEU A 245 14.91 -3.49 7.78
C LEU A 245 13.41 -3.78 7.87
N GLY A 246 12.62 -3.19 6.98
CA GLY A 246 11.16 -3.29 7.04
C GLY A 246 10.49 -3.16 5.69
N VAL A 247 9.34 -3.80 5.55
CA VAL A 247 8.44 -3.70 4.40
C VAL A 247 7.27 -2.80 4.79
N ILE A 248 7.04 -1.70 4.06
CA ILE A 248 5.97 -0.74 4.34
C ILE A 248 4.61 -1.45 4.23
N SER A 249 3.89 -1.55 5.34
CA SER A 249 2.58 -2.22 5.40
C SER A 249 1.44 -1.21 5.40
N THR A 250 1.49 -0.22 6.30
CA THR A 250 0.43 0.79 6.42
C THR A 250 0.98 2.13 6.91
N GLY A 251 0.27 3.20 6.58
CA GLY A 251 0.48 4.53 7.14
C GLY A 251 -0.66 4.96 8.06
N GLY A 252 -0.60 6.23 8.50
CA GLY A 252 -1.75 6.88 9.13
C GLY A 252 -2.93 7.00 8.17
N ALA A 253 -4.14 7.01 8.70
CA ALA A 253 -5.36 7.21 7.92
C ALA A 253 -5.25 8.43 6.98
N PHE A 254 -5.68 8.26 5.72
CA PHE A 254 -5.57 9.26 4.64
C PHE A 254 -4.14 9.83 4.50
N CYS A 255 -3.15 8.96 4.64
CA CYS A 255 -1.73 9.31 4.59
C CYS A 255 -1.32 10.41 5.59
N SER A 256 -1.88 10.39 6.80
CA SER A 256 -1.48 11.34 7.84
C SER A 256 -0.03 11.12 8.27
N THR A 257 0.81 12.13 8.06
CA THR A 257 2.23 12.15 8.49
C THR A 257 2.40 12.36 9.99
N LYS A 258 1.29 12.55 10.73
CA LYS A 258 1.30 12.70 12.20
C LYS A 258 1.26 11.35 12.93
N LEU A 259 0.93 10.29 12.21
CA LEU A 259 0.92 8.92 12.69
C LEU A 259 2.09 8.16 12.07
N PRO A 260 2.65 7.15 12.77
CA PRO A 260 3.76 6.36 12.24
C PRO A 260 3.35 5.55 11.02
N ASN A 261 4.29 5.33 10.11
CA ASN A 261 4.23 4.19 9.19
C ASN A 261 4.53 2.92 9.99
N VAL A 262 3.74 1.87 9.81
CA VAL A 262 3.95 0.55 10.39
C VAL A 262 4.45 -0.39 9.30
N LEU A 263 5.50 -1.13 9.62
CA LEU A 263 6.22 -1.98 8.68
C LEU A 263 6.36 -3.38 9.24
N THR A 264 6.34 -4.38 8.36
CA THR A 264 6.73 -5.76 8.71
C THR A 264 8.23 -5.81 8.92
N ARG A 265 8.67 -6.47 10.00
CA ARG A 265 10.10 -6.63 10.30
C ARG A 265 10.77 -7.64 9.37
N VAL A 266 11.80 -7.20 8.63
CA VAL A 266 12.54 -8.07 7.70
C VAL A 266 13.37 -9.13 8.41
N ASP A 267 13.95 -8.82 9.58
CA ASP A 267 14.72 -9.80 10.36
C ASP A 267 13.91 -11.03 10.82
N VAL A 268 12.58 -10.90 10.83
CA VAL A 268 11.66 -11.99 11.16
C VAL A 268 11.30 -12.83 9.93
N ILE A 269 11.16 -12.20 8.77
CA ILE A 269 10.71 -12.86 7.53
C ILE A 269 11.87 -13.32 6.63
N SER A 270 13.10 -12.86 6.85
CA SER A 270 14.23 -13.06 5.95
C SER A 270 14.60 -14.53 5.76
N GLY A 271 14.34 -15.39 6.75
CA GLY A 271 14.46 -16.85 6.60
C GLY A 271 13.54 -17.40 5.52
N TRP A 272 12.25 -17.05 5.58
CA TRP A 272 11.26 -17.45 4.56
C TRP A 272 11.58 -16.89 3.17
N VAL A 273 12.01 -15.63 3.09
CA VAL A 273 12.44 -15.05 1.81
C VAL A 273 13.66 -15.79 1.25
N SER A 274 14.61 -16.17 2.10
CA SER A 274 15.80 -16.92 1.69
C SER A 274 15.47 -18.30 1.14
N GLU A 275 14.45 -18.97 1.66
CA GLU A 275 13.97 -20.25 1.11
C GLU A 275 13.39 -20.06 -0.30
N TRP A 276 12.62 -18.98 -0.54
CA TRP A 276 12.14 -18.64 -1.90
C TRP A 276 13.27 -18.26 -2.86
N ILE A 277 14.30 -17.56 -2.38
CA ILE A 277 15.51 -17.28 -3.17
C ILE A 277 16.18 -18.60 -3.55
N ALA A 278 16.38 -19.52 -2.60
CA ALA A 278 17.00 -20.82 -2.86
C ALA A 278 16.18 -21.67 -3.84
N ALA A 279 14.85 -21.69 -3.69
CA ALA A 279 13.95 -22.40 -4.60
C ALA A 279 14.00 -21.83 -6.03
N THR A 280 14.03 -20.50 -6.14
CA THR A 280 13.97 -19.80 -7.43
C THR A 280 15.31 -19.85 -8.16
N GLU A 281 16.40 -19.53 -7.47
CA GLU A 281 17.72 -19.32 -8.09
C GLU A 281 18.55 -20.58 -8.18
N SER A 282 18.37 -21.51 -7.24
CA SER A 282 19.20 -22.72 -7.13
C SER A 282 18.41 -24.01 -7.32
N GLY A 283 17.10 -23.93 -7.59
CA GLY A 283 16.24 -25.12 -7.68
C GLY A 283 16.06 -25.86 -6.36
N GLY A 284 16.24 -25.16 -5.23
CA GLY A 284 15.99 -25.70 -3.90
C GLY A 284 14.51 -26.09 -3.69
N PRO A 285 14.20 -26.79 -2.58
CA PRO A 285 12.83 -27.12 -2.25
C PRO A 285 12.01 -25.84 -2.04
N ARG A 286 10.78 -25.83 -2.56
CA ARG A 286 9.83 -24.74 -2.29
C ARG A 286 9.43 -24.76 -0.81
N PRO A 287 9.27 -23.60 -0.16
CA PRO A 287 8.68 -23.52 1.17
C PRO A 287 7.31 -24.22 1.19
N VAL A 288 7.03 -24.98 2.24
CA VAL A 288 5.73 -25.64 2.42
C VAL A 288 5.11 -25.13 3.72
N LEU A 289 3.90 -24.62 3.65
CA LEU A 289 3.13 -24.27 4.83
C LEU A 289 2.71 -25.54 5.59
N ASP A 290 3.12 -25.69 6.85
CA ASP A 290 2.64 -26.81 7.68
C ASP A 290 1.11 -26.70 7.83
N PRO A 291 0.32 -27.69 7.35
CA PRO A 291 -1.14 -27.69 7.46
C PRO A 291 -1.65 -27.59 8.90
N LYS A 292 -0.81 -27.89 9.88
CA LYS A 292 -1.12 -27.82 11.32
C LYS A 292 -0.88 -26.43 11.93
N THR A 293 -0.22 -25.52 11.23
CA THR A 293 0.02 -24.13 11.70
C THR A 293 -1.30 -23.46 12.06
N PRO A 294 -1.60 -23.10 13.31
CA PRO A 294 -2.90 -22.57 13.68
C PRO A 294 -3.23 -21.27 12.94
N PHE A 295 -4.52 -21.04 12.65
CA PHE A 295 -4.95 -19.76 12.09
C PHE A 295 -4.70 -18.60 13.08
N PRO A 296 -4.45 -17.37 12.58
CA PRO A 296 -4.45 -16.19 13.43
C PRO A 296 -5.79 -16.03 14.14
N LEU A 297 -5.77 -15.31 15.27
CA LEU A 297 -6.97 -15.00 16.02
C LEU A 297 -7.78 -13.92 15.30
N MET A 298 -8.93 -14.28 14.75
CA MET A 298 -9.88 -13.27 14.27
C MET A 298 -10.42 -12.52 15.50
N THR A 299 -10.28 -11.20 15.55
CA THR A 299 -10.86 -10.39 16.62
C THR A 299 -12.27 -9.91 16.25
N LYS A 300 -13.06 -9.48 17.24
CA LYS A 300 -14.41 -8.95 16.96
C LYS A 300 -14.37 -7.74 16.00
N PRO A 301 -13.49 -6.74 16.17
CA PRO A 301 -13.38 -5.63 15.21
C PRO A 301 -13.02 -6.09 13.80
N VAL A 302 -12.08 -7.03 13.65
CA VAL A 302 -11.72 -7.60 12.33
C VAL A 302 -12.91 -8.31 11.69
N ALA A 303 -13.69 -9.07 12.46
CA ALA A 303 -14.88 -9.71 11.94
C ALA A 303 -15.97 -8.70 11.51
N GLU A 304 -16.14 -7.61 12.26
CA GLU A 304 -17.05 -6.51 11.91
C GLU A 304 -16.62 -5.84 10.60
N GLU A 305 -15.33 -5.58 10.44
CA GLU A 305 -14.73 -5.03 9.22
C GLU A 305 -14.93 -5.95 8.01
N PHE A 306 -14.60 -7.24 8.12
CA PHE A 306 -14.84 -8.21 7.04
C PHE A 306 -16.32 -8.35 6.70
N ALA A 307 -17.22 -8.21 7.68
CA ALA A 307 -18.65 -8.19 7.41
C ALA A 307 -19.06 -6.93 6.62
N VAL A 308 -18.52 -5.76 6.96
CA VAL A 308 -18.71 -4.50 6.21
C VAL A 308 -18.20 -4.64 4.78
N LEU A 309 -16.97 -5.14 4.58
CA LEU A 309 -16.36 -5.35 3.25
C LEU A 309 -17.19 -6.30 2.39
N THR A 310 -17.65 -7.43 2.97
CA THR A 310 -18.56 -8.37 2.30
C THR A 310 -19.83 -7.66 1.81
N LEU A 311 -20.44 -6.82 2.64
CA LEU A 311 -21.66 -6.10 2.28
C LEU A 311 -21.40 -5.02 1.23
N GLN A 312 -20.26 -4.34 1.30
CA GLN A 312 -19.84 -3.36 0.29
C GLN A 312 -19.64 -4.01 -1.07
N ASP A 313 -18.90 -5.12 -1.15
CA ASP A 313 -18.63 -5.84 -2.41
C ASP A 313 -19.93 -6.32 -3.06
N HIS A 314 -20.82 -6.94 -2.29
CA HIS A 314 -22.03 -7.52 -2.86
C HIS A 314 -23.19 -6.54 -3.06
N PHE A 315 -23.32 -5.49 -2.24
CA PHE A 315 -24.47 -4.57 -2.30
C PHE A 315 -24.12 -3.17 -2.81
N GLY A 316 -22.83 -2.81 -2.89
CA GLY A 316 -22.37 -1.52 -3.41
C GLY A 316 -23.09 -0.33 -2.79
N SER A 317 -23.60 0.57 -3.63
CA SER A 317 -24.36 1.75 -3.21
C SER A 317 -25.65 1.46 -2.42
N ARG A 318 -26.11 0.20 -2.39
CA ARG A 318 -27.25 -0.22 -1.55
C ARG A 318 -26.87 -0.48 -0.10
N PHE A 319 -25.59 -0.43 0.27
CA PHE A 319 -25.13 -0.56 1.65
C PHE A 319 -24.57 0.78 2.15
N SER A 320 -24.95 1.18 3.38
CA SER A 320 -24.68 2.51 3.94
C SER A 320 -23.59 2.51 5.02
N GLY A 321 -22.68 1.52 5.02
CA GLY A 321 -21.50 1.48 5.90
C GLY A 321 -21.76 1.10 7.37
N HIS A 322 -22.98 1.28 7.88
CA HIS A 322 -23.32 0.96 9.26
C HIS A 322 -23.93 -0.42 9.39
N VAL A 323 -23.20 -1.32 10.06
CA VAL A 323 -23.71 -2.60 10.53
C VAL A 323 -24.27 -2.40 11.94
N TYR A 324 -25.60 -2.38 12.07
CA TYR A 324 -26.25 -2.53 13.37
C TYR A 324 -26.26 -4.01 13.70
N GLY A 325 -25.19 -4.48 14.34
CA GLY A 325 -24.92 -5.91 14.42
C GLY A 325 -24.17 -6.33 15.67
N ASN A 326 -24.43 -7.56 16.11
CA ASN A 326 -23.62 -8.21 17.13
C ASN A 326 -22.82 -9.36 16.49
N CYS A 327 -21.51 -9.17 16.38
CA CYS A 327 -20.61 -10.24 15.98
C CYS A 327 -20.27 -11.13 17.18
N ARG A 328 -20.67 -12.40 17.09
CA ARG A 328 -20.35 -13.44 18.08
C ARG A 328 -19.29 -14.38 17.53
N ARG A 329 -18.28 -14.69 18.35
CA ARG A 329 -17.22 -15.63 18.00
C ARG A 329 -17.80 -17.03 17.86
N ALA A 330 -17.50 -17.69 16.74
CA ALA A 330 -17.87 -19.09 16.51
C ALA A 330 -16.66 -20.04 16.68
N SER A 331 -15.46 -19.58 16.32
CA SER A 331 -14.18 -20.25 16.59
C SER A 331 -13.02 -19.24 16.66
N GLN A 332 -11.78 -19.70 16.78
CA GLN A 332 -10.59 -18.83 16.72
C GLN A 332 -10.52 -18.02 15.42
N SER A 333 -10.95 -18.61 14.31
CA SER A 333 -10.86 -18.05 12.96
C SER A 333 -12.20 -17.70 12.34
N ARG A 334 -13.32 -17.72 13.10
CA ARG A 334 -14.66 -17.50 12.54
C ARG A 334 -15.57 -16.70 13.47
N PHE A 335 -16.35 -15.81 12.87
CA PHE A 335 -17.43 -15.09 13.52
C PHE A 335 -18.76 -15.29 12.80
N ARG A 336 -19.84 -15.00 13.52
CA ARG A 336 -21.17 -14.80 12.97
C ARG A 336 -21.65 -13.42 13.40
N CYS A 337 -21.84 -12.55 12.42
CA CYS A 337 -22.31 -11.19 12.55
C CYS A 337 -23.76 -11.09 12.10
N GLU A 338 -24.65 -10.74 13.01
CA GLU A 338 -25.98 -10.26 12.64
C GLU A 338 -25.82 -8.87 12.07
N VAL A 339 -26.50 -8.55 10.97
CA VAL A 339 -26.38 -7.26 10.31
C VAL A 339 -27.76 -6.73 9.97
N ALA A 340 -27.93 -5.42 10.08
CA ALA A 340 -29.10 -4.73 9.59
C ALA A 340 -28.70 -3.33 9.10
N TRP A 341 -29.36 -2.87 8.04
CA TRP A 341 -29.21 -1.50 7.55
C TRP A 341 -30.44 -1.07 6.76
N ARG A 342 -30.50 0.21 6.41
CA ARG A 342 -31.56 0.78 5.58
C ARG A 342 -30.93 1.38 4.32
N SER A 343 -31.54 1.14 3.17
CA SER A 343 -31.17 1.84 1.94
C SER A 343 -32.42 2.17 1.12
N GLY A 344 -32.59 3.46 0.83
CA GLY A 344 -33.80 4.01 0.23
C GLY A 344 -35.05 3.66 1.05
N ARG A 345 -35.99 2.97 0.39
CA ARG A 345 -37.26 2.52 0.98
C ARG A 345 -37.21 1.07 1.49
N ASN A 346 -36.05 0.43 1.50
CA ASN A 346 -35.91 -0.96 1.96
C ASN A 346 -35.15 -1.04 3.29
N ILE A 347 -35.54 -2.00 4.10
CA ILE A 347 -34.75 -2.47 5.24
C ILE A 347 -34.13 -3.81 4.87
N TYR A 348 -32.86 -3.96 5.22
CA TYR A 348 -32.06 -5.16 5.00
C TYR A 348 -31.69 -5.73 6.35
N GLY A 349 -31.65 -7.05 6.45
CA GLY A 349 -31.25 -7.76 7.65
C GLY A 349 -30.76 -9.16 7.33
N GLY A 350 -29.89 -9.71 8.17
CA GLY A 350 -29.42 -11.08 7.98
C GLY A 350 -28.16 -11.37 8.74
N THR A 351 -27.37 -12.30 8.19
CA THR A 351 -26.10 -12.71 8.80
C THR A 351 -24.98 -12.69 7.79
N VAL A 352 -23.82 -12.22 8.23
CA VAL A 352 -22.53 -12.40 7.56
C VAL A 352 -21.65 -13.22 8.50
N SER A 353 -20.95 -14.22 7.98
CA SER A 353 -20.07 -15.09 8.78
C SER A 353 -18.67 -15.09 8.17
N PRO A 354 -17.80 -14.14 8.55
CA PRO A 354 -16.41 -14.12 8.15
C PRO A 354 -15.63 -15.28 8.76
N PHE A 355 -14.69 -15.84 8.02
CA PHE A 355 -13.76 -16.87 8.48
C PHE A 355 -12.43 -16.82 7.74
N TYR A 356 -11.35 -17.24 8.40
CA TYR A 356 -10.09 -17.53 7.72
C TYR A 356 -10.13 -18.90 7.05
N LEU A 357 -9.44 -19.00 5.92
CA LEU A 357 -9.09 -20.26 5.28
C LEU A 357 -7.63 -20.23 4.79
N ARG A 358 -7.08 -21.39 4.46
CA ARG A 358 -5.81 -21.47 3.74
C ARG A 358 -6.08 -21.57 2.26
N GLN A 359 -5.42 -20.74 1.48
CA GLN A 359 -5.45 -20.78 0.03
C GLN A 359 -4.02 -20.57 -0.46
N GLN A 360 -3.53 -21.49 -1.30
CA GLN A 360 -2.10 -21.61 -1.60
C GLN A 360 -1.29 -21.80 -0.30
N ASP A 361 -0.20 -21.06 -0.11
CA ASP A 361 0.68 -21.13 1.06
C ASP A 361 0.39 -20.02 2.08
N ALA A 362 -0.81 -19.44 2.06
CA ALA A 362 -1.18 -18.29 2.89
C ALA A 362 -2.57 -18.39 3.53
N VAL A 363 -2.75 -17.60 4.58
CA VAL A 363 -4.03 -17.41 5.26
C VAL A 363 -4.75 -16.22 4.62
N THR A 364 -5.94 -16.47 4.08
CA THR A 364 -6.85 -15.44 3.58
C THR A 364 -8.16 -15.47 4.36
N TRP A 365 -9.09 -14.56 4.07
CA TRP A 365 -10.43 -14.56 4.64
C TRP A 365 -11.52 -14.69 3.57
N LYS A 366 -12.64 -15.31 3.95
CA LYS A 366 -13.88 -15.34 3.18
C LYS A 366 -15.05 -15.13 4.11
N SER A 367 -16.23 -14.97 3.53
CA SER A 367 -17.47 -14.91 4.29
C SER A 367 -18.55 -15.75 3.62
N HIS A 368 -19.47 -16.24 4.43
CA HIS A 368 -20.79 -16.66 3.94
C HIS A 368 -21.80 -15.62 4.40
N PHE A 369 -22.75 -15.25 3.56
CA PHE A 369 -23.83 -14.37 3.96
C PHE A 369 -25.20 -14.86 3.51
N ARG A 370 -26.20 -14.41 4.27
CA ARG A 370 -27.61 -14.48 3.90
C ARG A 370 -28.24 -13.18 4.32
N ILE A 371 -28.63 -12.37 3.35
CA ILE A 371 -29.31 -11.09 3.56
C ILE A 371 -30.70 -11.18 2.98
N GLU A 372 -31.65 -10.69 3.75
CA GLU A 372 -33.05 -10.56 3.39
C GLU A 372 -33.43 -9.07 3.41
N TRP A 373 -34.30 -8.64 2.51
CA TRP A 373 -34.80 -7.27 2.54
C TRP A 373 -36.25 -7.16 2.09
N ALA A 374 -36.92 -6.15 2.64
CA ALA A 374 -38.30 -5.83 2.34
C ALA A 374 -38.52 -4.30 2.34
N PRO A 375 -39.56 -3.79 1.67
CA PRO A 375 -39.93 -2.38 1.77
C PRO A 375 -40.26 -1.96 3.20
N LEU A 376 -39.80 -0.79 3.65
CA LEU A 376 -40.00 -0.26 5.01
C LEU A 376 -41.49 -0.17 5.41
N LYS A 377 -42.38 0.06 4.44
CA LYS A 377 -43.84 0.06 4.65
C LYS A 377 -44.32 -1.26 5.27
N CYS A 378 -43.66 -2.37 4.97
CA CYS A 378 -43.97 -3.69 5.50
C CYS A 378 -43.85 -3.80 7.02
N LEU A 379 -42.89 -3.10 7.61
CA LEU A 379 -42.73 -3.05 9.06
C LEU A 379 -43.76 -2.15 9.75
N ARG A 380 -44.32 -1.17 9.02
CA ARG A 380 -45.22 -0.16 9.58
C ARG A 380 -46.69 -0.53 9.51
N SER A 381 -47.09 -1.34 8.53
CA SER A 381 -48.51 -1.57 8.23
C SER A 381 -49.03 -2.97 8.54
N ASN A 382 -48.24 -3.86 9.18
CA ASN A 382 -48.56 -5.30 9.34
C ASN A 382 -49.19 -5.89 8.06
N ALA A 383 -48.68 -5.49 6.90
CA ALA A 383 -49.32 -5.83 5.63
C ALA A 383 -49.12 -7.33 5.34
N PRO A 384 -50.19 -8.10 5.09
CA PRO A 384 -50.11 -9.56 5.04
C PRO A 384 -49.34 -10.14 3.85
N ASN A 385 -48.89 -9.33 2.88
CA ASN A 385 -48.22 -9.80 1.66
C ASN A 385 -47.00 -8.93 1.30
N CYS A 386 -45.98 -8.95 2.15
CA CYS A 386 -44.77 -8.21 1.90
C CYS A 386 -43.71 -9.06 1.18
N PRO A 387 -43.28 -8.66 -0.04
CA PRO A 387 -42.25 -9.41 -0.75
C PRO A 387 -40.94 -9.33 0.02
N ILE A 388 -40.45 -10.49 0.45
CA ILE A 388 -39.13 -10.66 1.05
C ILE A 388 -38.20 -11.17 -0.04
N HIS A 389 -37.15 -10.40 -0.31
CA HIS A 389 -36.09 -10.82 -1.20
C HIS A 389 -34.96 -11.41 -0.38
N VAL A 390 -34.28 -12.43 -0.91
CA VAL A 390 -33.15 -13.09 -0.24
C VAL A 390 -31.97 -13.17 -1.19
N ARG A 391 -30.78 -12.86 -0.69
CA ARG A 391 -29.50 -13.10 -1.38
C ARG A 391 -28.58 -13.88 -0.47
N ARG A 392 -27.87 -14.85 -1.06
CA ARG A 392 -26.85 -15.66 -0.40
C ARG A 392 -25.56 -15.60 -1.21
N GLY A 393 -24.44 -15.78 -0.55
CA GLY A 393 -23.11 -15.87 -1.14
C GLY A 393 -22.11 -16.46 -0.17
#